data_AF-Q3IEJ4-F1
#
_entry.id   AF-Q3IEJ4-F1
#
_cell.length_a   1.000
_cell.length_b   1.000
_cell.length_c   1.000
_cell.angle_alpha   90.00
_cell.angle_beta   90.00
_cell.angle_gamma   90.00
#
_symmetry.space_group_name_H-M   'P 1'
#
loop_
_entity.id
_entity.type
_entity.pdbx_description
1 polymer ?
#
loop_
_entity_poly.entity_id
_entity_poly.type
_entity_poly.pdbx_seq_one_letter_code
_entity_poly.pdbx_strand_id
1 'polypeptide(L)' 'MDKHDADNHSNQLNPENDAYWQSRGEDERPDDWQEQLDDE' A
#
# COMPACT_ATOMS: atom_id res chain seq x y z
N MET A 1 4.60 -0.65 -22.23
CA MET A 1 4.41 -0.52 -20.77
C MET A 1 4.41 -1.92 -20.23
N ASP A 2 5.45 -2.25 -19.49
CA ASP A 2 5.66 -3.54 -18.90
C ASP A 2 4.61 -3.79 -17.81
N LYS A 3 4.06 -5.01 -17.78
CA LYS A 3 3.03 -5.38 -16.79
C LYS A 3 3.52 -5.18 -15.36
N HIS A 4 4.82 -5.39 -15.15
CA HIS A 4 5.49 -5.19 -13.87
C HIS A 4 5.36 -3.77 -13.33
N ASP A 5 5.45 -2.73 -14.17
CA ASP A 5 5.25 -1.34 -13.72
C ASP A 5 3.80 -1.10 -13.30
N ALA A 6 2.84 -1.63 -14.07
CA ALA A 6 1.42 -1.49 -13.76
C ALA A 6 1.02 -2.28 -12.50
N ASP A 7 1.58 -3.47 -12.30
CA ASP A 7 1.40 -4.28 -11.10
C ASP A 7 2.01 -3.57 -9.88
N ASN A 8 3.23 -3.04 -9.99
CA ASN A 8 3.87 -2.30 -8.92
C ASN A 8 3.06 -1.04 -8.54
N HIS A 9 2.63 -0.27 -9.54
CA HIS A 9 1.79 0.90 -9.35
C HIS A 9 0.45 0.56 -8.71
N SER A 10 -0.17 -0.55 -9.11
CA SER A 10 -1.43 -1.01 -8.50
C SER A 10 -1.24 -1.42 -7.04
N ASN A 11 -0.11 -2.08 -6.72
CA ASN A 11 0.23 -2.46 -5.35
C ASN A 11 0.53 -1.25 -4.46
N GLN A 12 1.20 -0.22 -5.00
CA GLN A 12 1.45 1.05 -4.28
C GLN A 12 0.18 1.85 -3.97
N LEU A 13 -0.90 1.62 -4.72
CA LEU A 13 -2.20 2.26 -4.51
C LEU A 13 -3.18 1.40 -3.71
N ASN A 14 -2.77 0.19 -3.31
CA ASN A 14 -3.62 -0.71 -2.54
C ASN A 14 -3.15 -0.75 -1.07
N PRO A 15 -3.93 -0.23 -0.11
CA PRO A 15 -3.60 -0.31 1.31
C PRO A 15 -3.54 -1.73 1.88
N GLU A 16 -4.11 -2.74 1.20
CA GLU A 16 -3.87 -4.13 1.59
C GLU A 16 -2.44 -4.59 1.29
N ASN A 17 -1.68 -3.87 0.45
CA ASN A 17 -0.32 -4.21 0.07
C ASN A 17 0.72 -3.41 0.88
N ASP A 18 1.82 -4.04 1.27
CA ASP A 18 2.93 -3.37 1.96
C ASP A 18 3.51 -2.22 1.14
N ALA A 19 3.50 -2.32 -0.19
CA ALA A 19 4.02 -1.28 -1.09
C ALA A 19 3.33 0.09 -0.90
N TYR A 20 2.06 0.11 -0.51
CA TYR A 20 1.34 1.34 -0.17
C TYR A 20 1.93 2.00 1.08
N TRP A 21 2.17 1.21 2.14
CA TRP A 21 2.71 1.67 3.42
C TRP A 21 4.18 2.06 3.31
N GLN A 22 4.97 1.29 2.58
CA GLN A 22 6.38 1.63 2.27
C GLN A 22 6.53 2.94 1.51
N SER A 23 5.58 3.24 0.61
CA SER A 23 5.58 4.52 -0.10
C SER A 23 5.23 5.71 0.82
N ARG A 24 4.63 5.45 1.98
CA ARG A 24 4.31 6.44 3.04
C ARG A 24 5.40 6.55 4.10
N GLY A 25 6.39 5.67 4.09
CA GLY A 25 7.53 5.64 5.03
C GLY A 25 7.41 4.59 6.14
N GLU A 26 6.41 3.72 6.09
CA GLU A 26 6.26 2.58 7.00
C GLU A 26 7.08 1.38 6.50
N ASP A 27 7.54 0.50 7.40
CA ASP A 27 8.34 -0.66 6.99
C ASP A 27 7.46 -1.76 6.36
N GLU A 28 6.26 -1.96 6.94
CA GLU A 28 5.23 -2.91 6.54
C GLU A 28 3.83 -2.37 6.84
N ARG A 29 2.80 -3.06 6.34
CA ARG A 29 1.40 -2.74 6.65
C ARG A 29 1.11 -2.98 8.15
N PRO A 30 0.61 -1.97 8.90
CA PRO A 30 0.17 -2.15 10.27
C PRO A 30 -0.99 -3.16 10.38
N ASP A 31 -1.12 -3.90 11.48
CA ASP A 31 -2.23 -4.85 11.68
C ASP A 31 -3.60 -4.12 11.72
N ASP A 32 -3.59 -2.91 12.28
CA ASP A 32 -4.73 -2.00 12.47
C ASP A 32 -4.97 -1.07 11.26
N TRP A 33 -4.46 -1.42 10.08
CA TRP A 33 -4.51 -0.55 8.90
C TRP A 33 -5.93 -0.19 8.45
N GLN A 34 -6.89 -1.09 8.67
CA GLN A 34 -8.31 -0.84 8.35
C GLN A 34 -8.88 0.27 9.23
N GLU A 35 -8.63 0.21 10.53
CA GLU A 35 -9.09 1.20 11.49
C GLU A 35 -8.45 2.57 11.22
N GLN A 36 -7.16 2.60 10.86
CA GLN A 36 -6.47 3.84 10.47
C GLN A 36 -7.02 4.49 9.18
N LEU A 37 -7.55 3.72 8.24
CA LEU A 37 -8.17 4.25 7.02
C LEU A 37 -9.63 4.64 7.20
N ASP A 38 -10.34 3.97 8.12
CA ASP A 38 -11.73 4.30 8.44
C ASP A 38 -11.82 5.60 9.27
N ASP A 39 -10.76 5.96 9.98
CA ASP A 39 -10.66 7.17 10.82
C ASP A 39 -10.17 8.44 10.08
N GLU A 40 -9.75 8.33 8.80
CA GLU A 40 -9.25 9.46 7.96
C GLU A 40 -10.33 10.08 7.05
#